data_AF-A0A2N3ESI8-F1
#
_entry.id   AF-A0A2N3ESI8-F1
#
_cell.length_a   1.000
_cell.length_b   1.000
_cell.length_c   1.000
_cell.angle_alpha   90.00
_cell.angle_beta   90.00
_cell.angle_gamma   90.00
#
_symmetry.space_group_name_H-M   'P 1'
#
loop_
_entity.id
_entity.type
_entity.pdbx_description
1 polymer ?
#
loop_
_entity_poly.entity_id
_entity_poly.type
_entity_poly.pdbx_seq_one_letter_code
_entity_poly.pdbx_strand_id
1 'polypeptide(L)'
;MLGDTTAALGEAAAQTEADILVDLIVGNPNLSDATAVFHASRGNVGSAAAPSVAALTEARQAMRTRTGLDSKTIISATPRYVLVPADLETEAEQVLASIQPNKSDDVNPFGGKLTLLVEPRLPADTWYVFADTARLAAMQYAYLFSAQGVQIQRTEAWDTLGMKFRAFLDFGAGWLDWRAAHQVPGA
;
A
#
# COMPACT_ATOMS: atom_id res chain seq x y z
N MET A 1 -1.01 -6.30 33.66
CA MET A 1 -2.10 -5.31 33.47
C MET A 1 -1.57 -3.88 33.34
N LEU A 2 -0.75 -3.33 34.24
CA LEU A 2 -0.10 -1.99 34.03
C LEU A 2 1.16 -2.01 33.15
N GLY A 3 1.87 -3.14 33.05
CA GLY A 3 3.05 -3.27 32.17
C GLY A 3 2.72 -3.32 30.68
N ASP A 4 1.44 -3.53 30.34
CA ASP A 4 0.96 -3.74 28.96
C ASP A 4 0.35 -2.47 28.35
N THR A 5 0.14 -1.42 29.14
CA THR A 5 -0.51 -0.19 28.66
C THR A 5 0.34 0.53 27.63
N THR A 6 1.67 0.54 27.78
CA THR A 6 2.58 1.14 26.80
C THR A 6 2.57 0.35 25.49
N ALA A 7 2.53 -0.98 25.56
CA ALA A 7 2.45 -1.84 24.38
C ALA A 7 1.11 -1.65 23.66
N ALA A 8 -0.01 -1.66 24.40
CA ALA A 8 -1.34 -1.43 23.85
C ALA A 8 -1.48 -0.03 23.19
N LEU A 9 -0.90 1.01 23.78
CA LEU A 9 -0.91 2.36 23.18
C LEU A 9 -0.03 2.45 21.92
N GLY A 10 1.09 1.73 21.89
CA GLY A 10 1.92 1.60 20.69
C GLY A 10 1.22 0.84 19.57
N GLU A 11 0.56 -0.25 19.90
CA GLU A 11 -0.24 -1.02 18.93
C GLU A 11 -1.40 -0.19 18.38
N ALA A 12 -2.16 0.49 19.24
CA ALA A 12 -3.26 1.36 18.81
C ALA A 12 -2.78 2.50 17.88
N ALA A 13 -1.60 3.05 18.13
CA ALA A 13 -1.00 4.05 17.24
C ALA A 13 -0.64 3.46 15.86
N ALA A 14 0.01 2.28 15.83
CA ALA A 14 0.34 1.60 14.57
C ALA A 14 -0.93 1.21 13.77
N GLN A 15 -1.99 0.81 14.47
CA GLN A 15 -3.30 0.56 13.86
C GLN A 15 -3.87 1.83 13.22
N THR A 16 -3.80 2.98 13.91
CA THR A 16 -4.27 4.26 13.38
C THR A 16 -3.49 4.70 12.14
N GLU A 17 -2.16 4.52 12.14
CA GLU A 17 -1.31 4.81 10.97
C GLU A 17 -1.67 3.92 9.77
N ALA A 18 -1.89 2.62 9.99
CA ALA A 18 -2.31 1.69 8.97
C ALA A 18 -3.70 2.02 8.42
N ASP A 19 -4.67 2.33 9.29
CA ASP A 19 -6.02 2.73 8.92
C ASP A 19 -5.98 3.98 8.02
N ILE A 20 -5.20 5.01 8.38
CA ILE A 20 -5.04 6.22 7.57
C ILE A 20 -4.47 5.91 6.17
N LEU A 21 -3.48 5.02 6.08
CA LEU A 21 -2.90 4.64 4.79
C LEU A 21 -3.88 3.83 3.93
N VAL A 22 -4.62 2.90 4.53
CA VAL A 22 -5.63 2.09 3.84
C VAL A 22 -6.79 2.97 3.37
N ASP A 23 -7.32 3.83 4.23
CA ASP A 23 -8.36 4.80 3.89
C ASP A 23 -7.95 5.69 2.73
N LEU A 24 -6.67 6.05 2.65
CA LEU A 24 -6.14 6.85 1.55
C LEU A 24 -6.08 6.08 0.21
N ILE A 25 -5.86 4.76 0.25
CA ILE A 25 -5.90 3.89 -0.94
C ILE A 25 -7.35 3.64 -1.38
N VAL A 26 -8.20 3.25 -0.44
CA VAL A 26 -9.61 2.89 -0.69
C VAL A 26 -10.44 4.13 -1.05
N GLY A 27 -10.20 5.25 -0.37
CA GLY A 27 -10.91 6.51 -0.59
C GLY A 27 -10.61 7.15 -1.94
N ASN A 28 -9.54 6.73 -2.64
CA ASN A 28 -9.17 7.17 -3.99
C ASN A 28 -9.33 8.69 -4.20
N PRO A 29 -8.64 9.54 -3.42
CA PRO A 29 -8.86 10.98 -3.44
C PRO A 29 -8.45 11.60 -4.79
N ASN A 30 -8.96 12.81 -5.06
CA ASN A 30 -8.51 13.59 -6.20
C ASN A 30 -7.10 14.15 -5.96
N LEU A 31 -6.25 14.09 -6.99
CA LEU A 31 -4.96 14.77 -7.00
C LEU A 31 -5.14 16.26 -7.34
N SER A 32 -4.02 16.99 -7.45
CA SER A 32 -4.00 18.43 -7.75
C SER A 32 -4.66 18.81 -9.09
N ASP A 33 -4.83 17.84 -9.99
CA ASP A 33 -5.53 17.96 -11.28
C ASP A 33 -7.03 17.62 -11.19
N ALA A 34 -7.59 17.54 -9.97
CA ALA A 34 -8.98 17.18 -9.67
C ALA A 34 -9.43 15.80 -10.16
N THR A 35 -8.51 14.96 -10.65
CA THR A 35 -8.80 13.59 -11.09
C THR A 35 -8.39 12.62 -9.98
N ALA A 36 -9.24 11.64 -9.68
CA ALA A 36 -8.97 10.59 -8.71
C ALA A 36 -7.63 9.89 -8.99
N VAL A 37 -6.96 9.38 -7.96
CA VAL A 37 -5.68 8.66 -8.10
C VAL A 37 -5.84 7.53 -9.11
N PHE A 38 -6.79 6.64 -8.92
CA PHE A 38 -7.16 5.57 -9.84
C PHE A 38 -8.32 6.01 -10.73
N HIS A 39 -8.06 6.12 -12.02
CA HIS A 39 -9.06 6.54 -13.00
C HIS A 39 -8.70 6.00 -14.39
N ALA A 40 -9.72 5.63 -15.19
CA ALA A 40 -9.50 5.03 -16.50
C ALA A 40 -8.67 5.93 -17.45
N SER A 41 -8.86 7.25 -17.39
CA SER A 41 -8.11 8.23 -18.20
C SER A 41 -6.61 8.25 -17.90
N ARG A 42 -6.19 7.76 -16.74
CA ARG A 42 -4.78 7.67 -16.34
C ARG A 42 -4.12 6.38 -16.83
N GLY A 43 -4.87 5.39 -17.31
CA GLY A 43 -4.33 4.08 -17.66
C GLY A 43 -3.69 3.38 -16.46
N ASN A 44 -4.27 3.57 -15.27
CA ASN A 44 -3.84 2.97 -14.02
C ASN A 44 -4.88 2.09 -13.35
N VAL A 45 -5.89 1.71 -14.11
CA VAL A 45 -6.90 0.72 -13.76
C VAL A 45 -6.85 -0.36 -14.84
N GLY A 46 -6.55 -1.59 -14.44
CA GLY A 46 -6.53 -2.77 -15.31
C GLY A 46 -7.91 -3.40 -15.46
N SER A 47 -7.97 -4.49 -16.21
CA SER A 47 -9.18 -5.30 -16.35
C SER A 47 -9.48 -6.07 -15.07
N ALA A 48 -10.76 -6.28 -14.75
CA ALA A 48 -11.19 -7.06 -13.59
C ALA A 48 -10.63 -8.50 -13.64
N ALA A 49 -9.83 -8.89 -12.66
CA ALA A 49 -9.17 -10.19 -12.63
C ALA A 49 -8.58 -10.53 -11.24
N ALA A 50 -8.63 -11.81 -10.88
CA ALA A 50 -7.81 -12.35 -9.79
C ALA A 50 -6.30 -12.26 -10.13
N PRO A 51 -5.41 -12.29 -9.11
CA PRO A 51 -3.96 -12.32 -9.33
C PRO A 51 -3.57 -13.45 -10.28
N SER A 52 -2.87 -13.08 -11.36
CA SER A 52 -2.40 -14.04 -12.38
C SER A 52 -1.19 -13.49 -13.12
N VAL A 53 -0.44 -14.37 -13.78
CA VAL A 53 0.71 -13.97 -14.63
C VAL A 53 0.26 -13.04 -15.76
N ALA A 54 -0.94 -13.24 -16.30
CA ALA A 54 -1.51 -12.38 -17.34
C ALA A 54 -1.81 -10.97 -16.80
N ALA A 55 -2.53 -10.86 -15.67
CA ALA A 55 -2.87 -9.57 -15.07
C ALA A 55 -1.61 -8.81 -14.61
N LEU A 56 -0.63 -9.50 -14.04
CA LEU A 56 0.66 -8.88 -13.68
C LEU A 56 1.47 -8.44 -14.90
N THR A 57 1.31 -9.12 -16.05
CA THR A 57 1.97 -8.72 -17.30
C THR A 57 1.36 -7.45 -17.86
N GLU A 58 0.03 -7.34 -17.85
CA GLU A 58 -0.70 -6.10 -18.19
C GLU A 58 -0.28 -4.94 -17.29
N ALA A 59 -0.31 -5.14 -15.96
CA ALA A 59 0.10 -4.13 -15.00
C ALA A 59 1.56 -3.71 -15.21
N ARG A 60 2.48 -4.68 -15.41
CA ARG A 60 3.89 -4.41 -15.69
C ARG A 60 4.07 -3.60 -16.97
N GLN A 61 3.35 -3.94 -18.03
CA GLN A 61 3.42 -3.22 -19.30
C GLN A 61 2.91 -1.79 -19.12
N ALA A 62 1.71 -1.61 -18.53
CA ALA A 62 1.09 -0.32 -18.30
C ALA A 62 1.97 0.61 -17.45
N MET A 63 2.58 0.09 -16.38
CA MET A 63 3.48 0.89 -15.52
C MET A 63 4.78 1.26 -16.23
N ARG A 64 5.34 0.36 -17.05
CA ARG A 64 6.59 0.63 -17.78
C ARG A 64 6.42 1.58 -18.97
N THR A 65 5.25 1.61 -19.61
CA THR A 65 4.98 2.48 -20.76
C THR A 65 4.38 3.83 -20.36
N ARG A 66 4.09 4.04 -19.08
CA ARG A 66 3.48 5.28 -18.59
C ARG A 66 4.37 6.49 -18.85
N THR A 67 3.76 7.54 -19.40
CA THR A 67 4.43 8.78 -19.78
C THR A 67 4.31 9.87 -18.73
N GLY A 68 5.28 10.79 -18.75
CA GLY A 68 5.30 12.00 -17.95
C GLY A 68 4.25 13.02 -18.39
N LEU A 69 4.30 14.20 -17.79
CA LEU A 69 3.35 15.29 -18.10
C LEU A 69 3.46 15.77 -19.55
N ASP A 70 4.63 15.56 -20.16
CA ASP A 70 4.91 15.88 -21.55
C ASP A 70 4.29 14.89 -22.55
N SER A 71 3.67 13.81 -22.06
CA SER A 71 3.12 12.70 -22.85
C SER A 71 4.12 12.02 -23.80
N LYS A 72 5.43 12.25 -23.61
CA LYS A 72 6.50 11.78 -24.50
C LYS A 72 7.58 11.01 -23.73
N THR A 73 7.94 11.49 -22.54
CA THR A 73 8.98 10.86 -21.72
C THR A 73 8.40 9.68 -20.96
N ILE A 74 8.94 8.49 -21.22
CA ILE A 74 8.59 7.27 -20.48
C ILE A 74 9.24 7.33 -19.09
N ILE A 75 8.45 7.20 -18.04
CA ILE A 75 8.94 7.21 -16.65
C ILE A 75 9.55 5.86 -16.28
N SER A 76 9.07 4.78 -16.91
CA SER A 76 9.48 3.40 -16.65
C SER A 76 9.31 3.04 -15.17
N ALA A 77 8.08 3.20 -14.66
CA ALA A 77 7.75 2.80 -13.31
C ALA A 77 7.88 1.26 -13.22
N THR A 78 8.89 0.79 -12.49
CA THR A 78 9.17 -0.63 -12.38
C THR A 78 8.34 -1.23 -11.25
N PRO A 79 7.43 -2.17 -11.52
CA PRO A 79 6.65 -2.83 -10.47
C PRO A 79 7.55 -3.57 -9.49
N ARG A 80 7.27 -3.44 -8.18
CA ARG A 80 8.01 -4.11 -7.12
C ARG A 80 7.12 -4.72 -6.04
N TYR A 81 6.02 -4.05 -5.70
CA TYR A 81 5.14 -4.51 -4.63
C TYR A 81 3.77 -4.87 -5.20
N VAL A 82 3.21 -5.99 -4.75
CA VAL A 82 1.84 -6.40 -5.03
C VAL A 82 1.10 -6.36 -3.70
N LEU A 83 0.10 -5.50 -3.60
CA LEU A 83 -0.72 -5.32 -2.41
C LEU A 83 -2.06 -6.01 -2.64
N VAL A 84 -2.40 -6.99 -1.81
CA VAL A 84 -3.63 -7.78 -1.93
C VAL A 84 -4.44 -7.75 -0.62
N PRO A 85 -5.76 -7.87 -0.71
CA PRO A 85 -6.61 -8.19 0.43
C PRO A 85 -6.44 -9.66 0.85
N ALA A 86 -6.90 -10.00 2.05
CA ALA A 86 -6.66 -11.32 2.66
C ALA A 86 -7.33 -12.50 1.91
N ASP A 87 -8.41 -12.24 1.18
CA ASP A 87 -9.11 -13.20 0.33
C ASP A 87 -8.29 -13.64 -0.88
N LEU A 88 -7.41 -12.79 -1.39
CA LEU A 88 -6.57 -13.06 -2.58
C LEU A 88 -5.14 -13.48 -2.24
N GLU A 89 -4.82 -13.63 -0.95
CA GLU A 89 -3.48 -13.96 -0.48
C GLU A 89 -2.98 -15.28 -1.07
N THR A 90 -3.82 -16.32 -1.08
CA THR A 90 -3.45 -17.65 -1.56
C THR A 90 -3.15 -17.64 -3.06
N GLU A 91 -3.98 -17.00 -3.86
CA GLU A 91 -3.78 -16.84 -5.31
C GLU A 91 -2.50 -16.05 -5.60
N ALA A 92 -2.25 -14.97 -4.86
CA ALA A 92 -1.08 -14.14 -5.03
C ALA A 92 0.22 -14.89 -4.68
N GLU A 93 0.23 -15.66 -3.59
CA GLU A 93 1.36 -16.52 -3.22
C GLU A 93 1.67 -17.55 -4.31
N GLN A 94 0.65 -18.21 -4.85
CA GLN A 94 0.82 -19.18 -5.94
C GLN A 94 1.44 -18.52 -7.19
N VAL A 95 0.96 -17.34 -7.56
CA VAL A 95 1.45 -16.61 -8.74
C VAL A 95 2.86 -16.07 -8.55
N LEU A 96 3.28 -15.76 -7.33
CA LEU A 96 4.61 -15.23 -7.04
C LEU A 96 5.62 -16.33 -6.66
N ALA A 97 5.16 -17.56 -6.45
CA ALA A 97 6.01 -18.69 -6.14
C ALA A 97 7.05 -18.94 -7.25
N SER A 98 8.31 -19.07 -6.84
CA SER A 98 9.41 -19.41 -7.73
C SER A 98 9.58 -20.93 -7.76
N ILE A 99 8.90 -21.59 -8.69
CA ILE A 99 8.98 -23.05 -8.88
C ILE A 99 9.87 -23.34 -10.10
N GLN A 100 10.67 -24.40 -10.04
CA GLN A 100 11.45 -24.85 -11.19
C GLN A 100 10.50 -25.51 -12.21
N PRO A 101 10.31 -24.92 -13.40
CA PRO A 101 9.37 -25.45 -14.37
C PRO A 101 10.00 -26.57 -15.18
N ASN A 102 9.19 -27.54 -15.61
CA ASN A 102 9.65 -28.64 -16.49
C ASN A 102 9.70 -28.23 -17.97
N LYS A 103 9.06 -27.11 -18.33
CA LYS A 103 9.02 -26.55 -19.68
C LYS A 103 9.30 -25.05 -19.63
N SER A 104 9.85 -24.49 -20.71
CA SER A 104 10.08 -23.05 -20.84
C SER A 104 8.81 -22.22 -20.70
N ASP A 105 7.69 -22.75 -21.18
CA ASP A 105 6.42 -22.02 -21.24
C ASP A 105 5.76 -21.89 -19.86
N ASP A 106 6.17 -22.74 -18.90
CA ASP A 106 5.68 -22.74 -17.52
C ASP A 106 6.56 -21.86 -16.59
N VAL A 107 7.59 -21.20 -17.13
CA VAL A 107 8.47 -20.33 -16.34
C VAL A 107 7.71 -19.13 -15.83
N ASN A 108 7.63 -19.00 -14.50
CA ASN A 108 7.10 -17.81 -13.85
C ASN A 108 8.07 -16.62 -14.01
N PRO A 109 7.72 -15.57 -14.78
CA PRO A 109 8.59 -14.43 -14.99
C PRO A 109 8.62 -13.44 -13.82
N PHE A 110 7.76 -13.62 -12.82
CA PHE A 110 7.60 -12.77 -11.63
C PHE A 110 8.21 -13.35 -10.36
N GLY A 111 8.52 -14.66 -10.35
CA GLY A 111 9.14 -15.35 -9.22
C GLY A 111 10.36 -14.59 -8.69
N GLY A 112 10.32 -14.24 -7.41
CA GLY A 112 11.40 -13.53 -6.71
C GLY A 112 11.64 -12.07 -7.11
N LYS A 113 10.84 -11.48 -8.01
CA LYS A 113 10.99 -10.07 -8.45
C LYS A 113 10.00 -9.14 -7.80
N LEU A 114 8.81 -9.63 -7.48
CA LEU A 114 7.76 -8.88 -6.81
C LEU A 114 7.67 -9.34 -5.35
N THR A 115 7.41 -8.40 -4.47
CA THR A 115 7.16 -8.63 -3.04
C THR A 115 5.65 -8.55 -2.79
N LEU A 116 5.10 -9.61 -2.19
CA LEU A 116 3.71 -9.63 -1.74
C LEU A 116 3.56 -8.84 -0.44
N LEU A 117 2.54 -7.99 -0.39
CA LEU A 117 2.07 -7.28 0.79
C LEU A 117 0.60 -7.64 0.96
N VAL A 118 0.23 -8.12 2.15
CA VAL A 118 -1.14 -8.51 2.46
C VAL A 118 -1.68 -7.50 3.47
N GLU A 119 -2.79 -6.85 3.13
CA GLU A 119 -3.45 -5.89 4.01
C GLU A 119 -4.92 -6.28 4.20
N PRO A 120 -5.29 -6.82 5.38
CA PRO A 120 -6.63 -7.37 5.62
C PRO A 120 -7.75 -6.32 5.64
N ARG A 121 -7.42 -5.03 5.80
CA ARG A 121 -8.40 -3.94 5.80
C ARG A 121 -8.85 -3.51 4.41
N LEU A 122 -8.19 -3.99 3.36
CA LEU A 122 -8.59 -3.67 1.98
C LEU A 122 -9.94 -4.33 1.63
N PRO A 123 -10.73 -3.69 0.74
CA PRO A 123 -11.93 -4.30 0.22
C PRO A 123 -11.60 -5.58 -0.53
N ALA A 124 -12.51 -6.56 -0.46
CA ALA A 124 -12.40 -7.82 -1.17
C ALA A 124 -12.21 -7.61 -2.68
N ASP A 125 -11.54 -8.58 -3.30
CA ASP A 125 -11.31 -8.73 -4.73
C ASP A 125 -10.45 -7.64 -5.41
N THR A 126 -10.27 -6.46 -4.81
CA THR A 126 -9.48 -5.37 -5.41
C THR A 126 -8.05 -5.37 -4.91
N TRP A 127 -7.09 -5.44 -5.84
CA TRP A 127 -5.67 -5.47 -5.52
C TRP A 127 -4.87 -4.44 -6.33
N TYR A 128 -3.64 -4.20 -5.90
CA TYR A 128 -2.82 -3.10 -6.39
C TYR A 128 -1.39 -3.55 -6.68
N VAL A 129 -0.77 -2.89 -7.65
CA VAL A 129 0.65 -3.04 -7.97
C VAL A 129 1.32 -1.69 -7.82
N PHE A 130 2.36 -1.64 -6.99
CA PHE A 130 3.14 -0.44 -6.74
C PHE A 130 4.56 -0.57 -7.33
N ALA A 131 5.08 0.58 -7.76
CA ALA A 131 6.42 0.70 -8.26
C ALA A 131 7.45 0.61 -7.13
N ASP A 132 8.71 0.40 -7.49
CA ASP A 132 9.82 0.53 -6.56
C ASP A 132 9.87 1.97 -6.01
N THR A 133 9.78 2.09 -4.68
CA THR A 133 9.79 3.38 -3.96
C THR A 133 11.09 4.14 -4.16
N ALA A 134 12.20 3.45 -4.41
CA ALA A 134 13.48 4.08 -4.73
C ALA A 134 13.46 4.77 -6.10
N ARG A 135 12.58 4.33 -7.01
CA ARG A 135 12.46 4.89 -8.37
C ARG A 135 11.35 5.93 -8.47
N LEU A 136 10.17 5.62 -7.93
CA LEU A 136 9.01 6.49 -7.96
C LEU A 136 8.10 6.15 -6.76
N ALA A 137 8.05 7.04 -5.78
CA ALA A 137 7.17 6.87 -4.62
C ALA A 137 5.72 7.18 -4.99
N ALA A 138 4.81 6.27 -4.67
CA ALA A 138 3.37 6.45 -4.87
C ALA A 138 2.75 7.32 -3.78
N MET A 139 3.10 7.03 -2.53
CA MET A 139 2.57 7.66 -1.34
C MET A 139 3.71 8.06 -0.43
N GLN A 140 3.46 9.05 0.42
CA GLN A 140 4.37 9.49 1.45
C GLN A 140 3.62 9.64 2.76
N TYR A 141 4.29 9.32 3.86
CA TYR A 141 3.86 9.66 5.20
C TYR A 141 4.90 10.55 5.88
N ALA A 142 4.45 11.28 6.91
CA ALA A 142 5.28 12.16 7.70
C ALA A 142 4.80 12.20 9.15
N TYR A 143 5.76 12.43 10.04
CA TYR A 143 5.53 12.70 11.46
C TYR A 143 5.84 14.17 11.76
N LEU A 144 5.27 14.69 12.85
CA LEU A 144 5.68 16.00 13.36
C LEU A 144 7.16 15.98 13.77
N PHE A 145 7.87 17.05 13.42
CA PHE A 145 9.28 17.20 13.75
C PHE A 145 9.48 17.15 15.28
N SER A 146 10.48 16.38 15.72
CA SER A 146 10.78 16.11 17.14
C SER A 146 9.73 15.26 17.91
N ALA A 147 8.73 14.69 17.23
CA ALA A 147 7.72 13.81 17.84
C ALA A 147 7.40 12.61 16.92
N GLN A 148 8.42 11.77 16.64
CA GLN A 148 8.24 10.55 15.86
C GLN A 148 7.58 9.46 16.71
N GLY A 149 6.45 8.93 16.23
CA GLY A 149 5.68 7.90 16.91
C GLY A 149 4.83 8.42 18.07
N VAL A 150 4.14 7.48 18.73
CA VAL A 150 3.19 7.80 19.80
C VAL A 150 3.86 8.45 21.01
N GLN A 151 3.31 9.58 21.44
CA GLN A 151 3.76 10.31 22.61
C GLN A 151 2.88 9.94 23.80
N ILE A 152 3.48 9.33 24.82
CA ILE A 152 2.76 8.87 26.02
C ILE A 152 3.10 9.79 27.19
N GLN A 153 2.08 10.34 27.84
CA GLN A 153 2.23 11.10 29.07
C GLN A 153 1.40 10.49 30.19
N ARG A 154 1.93 10.57 31.41
CA ARG A 154 1.32 9.99 32.62
C ARG A 154 1.20 11.02 33.72
N THR A 155 0.14 10.96 34.50
CA THR A 155 -0.07 11.82 35.67
C THR A 155 -0.71 11.01 36.78
N GLU A 156 -0.14 11.09 37.98
CA GLU A 156 -0.70 10.47 39.18
C GLU A 156 -1.86 11.32 39.71
N ALA A 157 -2.95 10.68 40.11
CA ALA A 157 -4.10 11.37 40.68
C ALA A 157 -3.91 11.59 42.18
N TRP A 158 -4.16 12.82 42.64
CA TRP A 158 -4.05 13.19 44.05
C TRP A 158 -5.29 12.77 44.85
N ASP A 159 -6.48 13.01 44.30
CA ASP A 159 -7.76 12.76 45.00
C ASP A 159 -8.26 11.32 44.87
N THR A 160 -7.58 10.47 44.10
CA THR A 160 -7.97 9.08 43.87
C THR A 160 -6.74 8.22 43.59
N LEU A 161 -6.69 7.02 44.16
CA LEU A 161 -5.62 6.07 43.90
C LEU A 161 -5.66 5.60 42.43
N GLY A 162 -4.81 6.19 41.58
CA GLY A 162 -4.71 5.82 40.18
C GLY A 162 -3.73 6.69 39.38
N MET A 163 -3.43 6.24 38.15
CA MET A 163 -2.67 6.99 37.17
C MET A 163 -3.51 7.24 35.92
N LYS A 164 -3.41 8.44 35.35
CA LYS A 164 -3.97 8.79 34.04
C LYS A 164 -2.89 8.69 32.99
N PHE A 165 -3.25 8.14 31.84
CA PHE A 165 -2.39 8.08 30.66
C PHE A 165 -3.06 8.86 29.53
N ARG A 166 -2.27 9.59 28.75
CA ARG A 166 -2.68 10.11 27.44
C ARG A 166 -1.65 9.70 26.40
N ALA A 167 -2.15 9.26 25.25
CA ALA A 167 -1.34 9.00 24.07
C ALA A 167 -1.84 9.91 22.94
N PHE A 168 -0.91 10.48 22.19
CA PHE A 168 -1.23 11.26 20.99
C PHE A 168 -0.16 11.04 19.93
N LEU A 169 -0.56 11.20 18.68
CA LEU A 169 0.27 10.98 17.50
C LEU A 169 -0.09 12.04 16.46
N ASP A 170 0.94 12.69 15.92
CA ASP A 170 0.82 13.60 14.80
C ASP A 170 1.37 12.89 13.55
N PHE A 171 0.47 12.34 12.74
CA PHE A 171 0.77 11.58 11.53
C PHE A 171 -0.03 12.13 10.35
N GLY A 172 0.62 12.25 9.20
CA GLY A 172 -0.03 12.60 7.95
C GLY A 172 0.46 11.70 6.82
N ALA A 173 -0.45 11.32 5.93
CA ALA A 173 -0.13 10.59 4.71
C ALA A 173 -0.82 11.20 3.49
N GLY A 174 -0.23 11.02 2.31
CA GLY A 174 -0.75 11.55 1.07
C GLY A 174 -0.22 10.84 -0.16
N TRP A 175 -0.98 10.94 -1.25
CA TRP A 175 -0.53 10.49 -2.57
C TRP A 175 0.41 11.53 -3.18
N LEU A 176 1.54 11.04 -3.72
CA LEU A 176 2.50 11.85 -4.46
C LEU A 176 2.28 11.72 -5.97
N ASP A 177 2.20 10.49 -6.47
CA ASP A 177 2.10 10.22 -7.89
C ASP A 177 1.25 8.98 -8.17
N TRP A 178 0.15 9.17 -8.91
CA TRP A 178 -0.69 8.09 -9.43
C TRP A 178 0.08 7.15 -10.35
N ARG A 179 1.16 7.64 -10.98
CA ARG A 179 1.93 6.89 -11.97
C ARG A 179 2.72 5.73 -11.36
N ALA A 180 2.94 5.74 -10.06
CA ALA A 180 3.61 4.66 -9.34
C ALA A 180 2.67 3.51 -8.96
N ALA A 181 1.36 3.64 -9.16
CA ALA A 181 0.37 2.64 -8.77
C ALA A 181 -0.47 2.15 -9.96
N HIS A 182 -0.92 0.91 -9.90
CA HIS A 182 -1.85 0.31 -10.84
C HIS A 182 -2.85 -0.52 -10.05
N GLN A 183 -4.15 -0.25 -10.23
CA GLN A 183 -5.23 -0.98 -9.59
C GLN A 183 -5.77 -2.04 -10.53
N VAL A 184 -6.06 -3.22 -10.00
CA VAL A 184 -6.79 -4.28 -10.69
C VAL A 184 -8.06 -4.55 -9.89
N PRO A 185 -9.24 -4.22 -10.44
CA PRO A 185 -10.51 -4.54 -9.80
C PRO A 185 -10.71 -6.05 -9.67
N GLY A 186 -11.51 -6.43 -8.68
CA GLY A 186 -12.03 -7.79 -8.54
C GLY A 186 -12.87 -8.25 -9.71
N ALA A 187 -12.87 -9.56 -9.96
CA ALA A 187 -13.69 -10.22 -10.98
C ALA A 187 -15.09 -10.59 -10.47
#